data_AF-A0A6L7KQ61-F1
#
_entry.id   AF-A0A6L7KQ61-F1
#
_cell.length_a   1.000
_cell.length_b   1.000
_cell.length_c   1.000
_cell.angle_alpha   90.00
_cell.angle_beta   90.00
_cell.angle_gamma   90.00
#
_symmetry.space_group_name_H-M   'P 1'
#
loop_
_entity.id
_entity.type
_entity.pdbx_description
1 polymer ?
#
loop_
_entity_poly.entity_id
_entity_poly.type
_entity_poly.pdbx_seq_one_letter_code
_entity_poly.pdbx_strand_id
1 'polypeptide(L)'
;YCTIAPDWACEVLSPSTRRLDQGEKRDLYAREGVRHLWFVDPDARTLEAFELRDGRWLLLATLVGNASVSLPPFDAIAFPLGALWPDAIAGTGNADAGEGS
;
A
#
# COMPACT_ATOMS: atom_id res chain seq x y z
N TYR A 1 14.95 -3.80 19.44
CA TYR A 1 15.04 -2.53 18.71
C TYR A 1 15.91 -2.76 17.49
N CYS A 2 15.42 -2.41 16.29
CA CYS A 2 16.23 -2.47 15.07
C CYS A 2 17.10 -1.22 15.00
N THR A 3 18.39 -1.37 14.74
CA THR A 3 19.35 -0.25 14.64
C THR A 3 19.47 0.30 13.22
N ILE A 4 18.75 -0.30 12.27
CA ILE A 4 18.76 0.05 10.85
C ILE A 4 17.33 0.36 10.46
N ALA A 5 17.11 1.53 9.84
CA ALA A 5 15.82 1.88 9.29
C ALA A 5 15.48 0.95 8.11
N PRO A 6 14.23 0.49 7.98
CA PRO A 6 13.83 -0.32 6.86
C PRO A 6 13.87 0.51 5.57
N ASP A 7 14.15 -0.15 4.43
CA ASP A 7 14.04 0.50 3.12
C ASP A 7 12.60 0.90 2.77
N TRP A 8 11.61 0.24 3.38
CA TRP A 8 10.19 0.47 3.15
C TRP A 8 9.34 0.36 4.43
N ALA A 9 8.35 1.25 4.54
CA ALA A 9 7.28 1.16 5.51
C ALA A 9 5.91 1.16 4.81
N CYS A 10 4.98 0.34 5.32
CA CYS A 10 3.60 0.28 4.86
C CYS A 10 2.66 0.55 6.01
N GLU A 11 1.87 1.61 5.90
CA GLU A 11 0.92 2.02 6.91
C GLU A 11 -0.51 1.82 6.41
N VAL A 12 -1.28 1.02 7.14
CA VAL A 12 -2.72 0.85 6.89
C VAL A 12 -3.47 1.92 7.68
N LEU A 13 -4.16 2.81 6.96
CA LEU A 13 -4.82 3.97 7.53
C LEU A 13 -6.09 3.57 8.28
N SER A 14 -6.25 4.11 9.49
CA SER A 14 -7.52 4.08 10.22
C SER A 14 -8.36 5.32 9.88
N PRO A 15 -9.70 5.23 9.86
CA PRO A 15 -10.56 6.39 9.64
C PRO A 15 -10.53 7.42 10.78
N SER A 16 -10.20 7.02 12.02
CA SER A 16 -10.29 7.88 13.21
C SER A 16 -9.09 8.82 13.41
N THR A 17 -7.92 8.53 12.83
CA THR A 17 -6.68 9.32 13.06
C THR A 17 -5.94 9.70 11.78
N ARG A 18 -6.57 9.48 10.62
CA ARG A 18 -5.99 9.56 9.27
C ARG A 18 -5.10 10.78 9.01
N ARG A 19 -5.61 12.00 9.21
CA ARG A 19 -4.89 13.24 8.82
C ARG A 19 -3.73 13.58 9.76
N LEU A 20 -3.88 13.31 11.05
CA LEU A 20 -2.89 13.68 12.05
C LEU A 20 -1.71 12.69 12.01
N ASP A 21 -2.01 11.39 11.97
CA ASP A 21 -1.00 10.33 11.98
C ASP A 21 -0.14 10.31 10.72
N GLN A 22 -0.72 10.66 9.57
CA GLN A 22 0.04 10.70 8.31
C GLN A 22 1.15 11.75 8.35
N GLY A 23 0.91 12.93 8.93
CA GLY A 23 1.92 13.99 9.01
C GLY A 23 3.09 13.57 9.90
N GLU A 24 2.80 13.25 11.16
CA GLU A 24 3.82 12.93 12.16
C GLU A 24 4.66 11.70 11.77
N LYS A 25 4.02 10.65 11.24
CA LYS A 25 4.72 9.43 10.82
C LYS A 25 5.61 9.68 9.60
N ARG A 26 5.15 10.46 8.62
CA ARG A 26 5.97 10.80 7.43
C ARG A 26 7.24 11.53 7.82
N ASP A 27 7.13 12.50 8.72
CA ASP A 27 8.29 13.27 9.18
C ASP A 27 9.24 12.38 9.98
N LEU A 28 8.71 11.50 10.83
CA LEU A 28 9.51 10.50 11.53
C LEU A 28 10.26 9.58 10.56
N TYR A 29 9.56 8.96 9.60
CA TYR A 29 10.18 8.06 8.63
C TYR A 29 11.23 8.74 7.75
N ALA A 30 11.00 10.00 7.36
CA ALA A 30 11.97 10.78 6.62
C ALA A 30 13.25 11.02 7.45
N ARG A 31 13.09 11.39 8.72
CA ARG A 31 14.21 11.59 9.65
C ARG A 31 15.01 10.32 9.89
N GLU A 32 14.33 9.18 9.99
CA GLU A 32 14.99 7.87 10.18
C GLU A 32 15.55 7.29 8.87
N GLY A 33 15.28 7.92 7.71
CA GLY A 33 15.87 7.53 6.42
C GLY A 33 15.16 6.38 5.70
N VAL A 34 13.89 6.12 6.02
CA VAL A 34 13.06 5.18 5.24
C VAL A 34 12.94 5.70 3.80
N ARG A 35 13.33 4.88 2.82
CA ARG A 35 13.36 5.31 1.41
C ARG A 35 11.99 5.27 0.74
N HIS A 36 11.15 4.33 1.11
CA HIS A 36 9.83 4.13 0.50
C HIS A 36 8.73 4.07 1.56
N LEU A 37 7.63 4.77 1.32
CA LEU A 37 6.49 4.77 2.23
C LEU A 37 5.21 4.53 1.44
N TRP A 38 4.44 3.53 1.83
CA TRP A 38 3.13 3.26 1.25
C TRP A 38 2.04 3.53 2.29
N PHE A 39 1.00 4.27 1.89
CA PHE A 39 -0.26 4.36 2.63
C PHE A 39 -1.32 3.53 1.93
N VAL A 40 -1.91 2.61 2.67
CA VAL A 40 -3.04 1.79 2.23
C VAL A 40 -4.28 2.27 2.97
N ASP A 41 -5.32 2.64 2.23
CA ASP A 41 -6.60 3.06 2.79
C ASP A 41 -7.66 2.00 2.46
N PRO A 42 -8.04 1.12 3.40
CA PRO A 42 -9.03 0.08 3.14
C PRO A 42 -10.44 0.64 2.88
N ASP A 43 -10.78 1.78 3.50
CA ASP A 43 -12.09 2.42 3.36
C ASP A 43 -12.22 3.08 1.98
N ALA A 44 -11.19 3.83 1.57
CA ALA A 44 -11.14 4.46 0.25
C ALA A 44 -10.68 3.49 -0.86
N ARG A 45 -10.18 2.31 -0.49
CA ARG A 45 -9.57 1.29 -1.36
C ARG A 45 -8.49 1.89 -2.26
N THR A 46 -7.57 2.64 -1.64
CA THR A 46 -6.47 3.32 -2.34
C THR A 46 -5.11 2.90 -1.81
N LEU A 47 -4.10 3.12 -2.65
CA LEU A 47 -2.69 3.02 -2.30
C LEU A 47 -1.97 4.27 -2.77
N GLU A 48 -1.30 4.97 -1.85
CA GLU A 48 -0.36 6.05 -2.19
C GLU A 48 1.06 5.58 -1.91
N ALA A 49 1.92 5.66 -2.91
CA ALA A 49 3.33 5.30 -2.78
C ALA A 49 4.22 6.54 -2.86
N PHE A 50 5.14 6.66 -1.91
CA PHE A 50 6.09 7.74 -1.82
C PHE A 50 7.53 7.24 -1.84
N GLU A 51 8.42 8.07 -2.34
CA GLU A 51 9.87 7.90 -2.27
C GLU A 51 10.50 9.12 -1.57
N LEU A 52 11.45 8.88 -0.68
CA LEU A 52 12.23 9.94 -0.05
C LEU A 52 13.38 10.35 -0.98
N ARG A 53 13.33 11.57 -1.50
CA ARG A 53 14.40 12.18 -2.32
C ARG A 53 14.85 13.49 -1.70
N ASP A 54 16.14 13.60 -1.40
CA ASP A 54 16.74 14.81 -0.81
C ASP A 54 15.98 15.30 0.45
N GLY A 55 15.55 14.35 1.30
CA GLY A 55 14.80 14.63 2.52
C GLY A 55 13.34 15.04 2.30
N ARG A 56 12.80 14.92 1.09
CA ARG A 56 11.42 15.25 0.74
C ARG A 56 10.69 14.04 0.17
N TRP A 57 9.43 13.89 0.57
CA TRP A 57 8.57 12.86 0.02
C TRP A 57 8.06 13.25 -1.36
N LEU A 58 8.39 12.44 -2.37
CA LEU A 58 7.81 12.49 -3.69
C LEU A 58 6.69 11.45 -3.79
N LEU A 59 5.47 11.88 -4.16
CA LEU A 59 4.38 10.94 -4.50
C LEU A 59 4.70 10.31 -5.86
N LEU A 60 4.89 8.99 -5.88
CA LEU A 60 5.12 8.23 -7.12
C LEU A 60 3.79 7.91 -7.81
N ALA A 61 2.79 7.47 -7.05
CA ALA A 61 1.48 7.11 -7.57
C ALA A 61 0.41 7.13 -6.49
N THR A 62 -0.81 7.45 -6.91
CA THR A 62 -2.06 7.14 -6.19
C THR A 62 -2.83 6.13 -7.04
N LEU A 63 -2.93 4.90 -6.55
CA LEU A 63 -3.66 3.82 -7.20
C LEU A 63 -5.02 3.62 -6.53
N VAL A 64 -6.03 3.29 -7.33
CA VAL A 64 -7.41 3.07 -6.90
C VAL A 64 -7.99 1.82 -7.56
N GLY A 65 -9.05 1.26 -6.96
CA GLY A 65 -9.79 0.15 -7.54
C GLY A 65 -8.92 -1.10 -7.70
N ASN A 66 -8.89 -1.67 -8.91
CA ASN A 66 -8.11 -2.88 -9.23
C ASN A 66 -6.81 -2.58 -10.01
N ALA A 67 -6.24 -1.39 -9.79
CA ALA A 67 -4.91 -0.95 -10.22
C ALA A 67 -3.87 -2.09 -10.27
N SER A 68 -3.11 -2.30 -11.35
CA SER A 68 -1.90 -3.14 -11.25
C SER A 68 -0.85 -2.41 -10.41
N VAL A 69 -0.46 -2.96 -9.27
CA VAL A 69 0.57 -2.42 -8.38
C VAL A 69 1.91 -3.00 -8.78
N SER A 70 2.84 -2.14 -9.18
CA SER A 70 4.24 -2.45 -9.49
C SER A 70 5.06 -1.20 -9.22
N LEU A 71 5.35 -0.95 -7.94
CA LEU A 71 5.96 0.29 -7.46
C LEU A 71 7.17 -0.02 -6.58
N PRO A 72 8.20 0.84 -6.54
CA PRO A 72 9.36 0.64 -5.67
C PRO A 72 8.97 0.48 -4.19
N PRO A 73 9.66 -0.40 -3.44
CA PRO A 73 10.82 -1.21 -3.87
C PRO A 73 10.44 -2.59 -4.46
N PHE A 74 9.16 -2.81 -4.80
CA PHE A 74 8.64 -4.09 -5.27
C PHE A 74 8.16 -4.06 -6.73
N ASP A 75 8.69 -3.15 -7.54
CA ASP A 75 8.35 -2.95 -8.95
C ASP A 75 8.77 -4.12 -9.86
N ALA A 76 9.48 -5.11 -9.33
CA ALA A 76 9.78 -6.36 -10.02
C ALA A 76 8.59 -7.35 -10.04
N ILE A 77 7.58 -7.17 -9.19
CA ILE A 77 6.40 -8.04 -9.10
C ILE A 77 5.13 -7.19 -9.21
N ALA A 78 4.19 -7.65 -10.05
CA ALA A 78 2.89 -7.02 -10.19
C ALA A 78 1.80 -7.80 -9.45
N PHE A 79 0.89 -7.09 -8.78
CA PHE A 79 -0.34 -7.66 -8.24
C PHE A 79 -1.53 -6.70 -8.43
N PRO A 80 -2.76 -7.21 -8.55
CA PRO A 80 -3.94 -6.34 -8.60
C PRO A 80 -4.21 -5.73 -7.22
N LEU A 81 -4.38 -4.41 -7.14
CA LEU A 81 -4.65 -3.68 -5.88
C LEU A 81 -5.87 -4.25 -5.15
N GLY A 82 -6.86 -4.76 -5.89
CA GLY A 82 -8.04 -5.40 -5.33
C GLY A 82 -7.72 -6.59 -4.42
N ALA A 83 -6.57 -7.25 -4.58
CA ALA A 83 -6.16 -8.37 -3.74
C ALA A 83 -5.86 -7.99 -2.29
N LEU A 84 -5.68 -6.70 -1.98
CA LEU A 84 -5.46 -6.24 -0.61
C LEU A 84 -6.73 -6.22 0.25
N TRP A 85 -7.91 -6.41 -0.35
CA TRP A 85 -9.20 -6.26 0.33
C TRP A 85 -9.78 -7.63 0.73
N PRO A 86 -10.25 -7.82 1.97
CA PRO A 86 -10.78 -9.10 2.44
C PRO A 86 -11.93 -9.66 1.58
N ASP A 87 -12.80 -8.78 1.08
CA ASP A 87 -13.97 -9.17 0.27
C ASP A 87 -13.59 -9.67 -1.13
N ALA A 88 -12.37 -9.35 -1.62
CA ALA A 88 -11.91 -9.80 -2.93
C ALA A 88 -11.51 -11.29 -2.93
N ILE A 89 -11.12 -11.84 -1.78
CA ILE A 89 -10.75 -13.26 -1.64
C ILE A 89 -12.01 -14.15 -1.53
N ALA A 90 -13.10 -13.62 -0.95
CA ALA A 90 -14.35 -14.34 -0.77
C ALA A 90 -15.08 -14.70 -2.09
N GLY A 91 -14.68 -14.11 -3.23
CA GLY A 91 -15.25 -14.38 -4.56
C GLY A 91 -14.59 -15.53 -5.35
N THR A 92 -13.56 -16.18 -4.83
CA THR A 92 -12.87 -17.30 -5.52
C THR A 92 -13.37 -18.70 -5.10
N GLY A 93 -14.55 -18.77 -4.49
CA GLY A 93 -15.25 -20.02 -4.21
C GLY A 93 -16.18 -20.44 -5.37
N ASN A 94 -15.75 -21.47 -6.10
CA ASN A 94 -16.53 -22.33 -7.01
C ASN A 94 -16.87 -21.79 -8.41
N ALA A 95 -16.02 -22.10 -9.38
CA ALA A 95 -16.42 -22.40 -10.75
C ALA A 95 -15.77 -23.72 -11.17
N ASP A 96 -16.31 -24.84 -10.68
CA ASP A 96 -16.41 -26.07 -11.46
C ASP A 96 -17.44 -27.03 -10.85
N ALA A 97 -18.59 -27.16 -11.53
CA ALA A 97 -19.46 -28.32 -11.52
C ALA A 97 -20.37 -28.18 -12.75
N GLY A 98 -20.05 -28.92 -13.81
CA GLY A 98 -20.86 -28.96 -15.02
C GLY A 98 -22.13 -29.79 -14.86
N GLU A 99 -23.07 -29.53 -15.75
CA GLU A 99 -24.11 -30.42 -16.29
C GLU A 99 -24.56 -29.69 -17.58
N GLY A 100 -24.49 -30.24 -18.79
CA GLY A 100 -24.82 -31.61 -19.15
C GLY A 100 -26.29 -31.70 -19.55
N SER A 101 -26.67 -31.08 -20.68
CA SER A 101 -27.69 -31.55 -21.64
C SER A 101 -27.68 -30.69 -22.90
#